data_AF-A0A7J6UKV4-F1
#
_entry.id   AF-A0A7J6UKV4-F1
#
_cell.length_a   1.000
_cell.length_b   1.000
_cell.length_c   1.000
_cell.angle_alpha   90.00
_cell.angle_beta   90.00
_cell.angle_gamma   90.00
#
_symmetry.space_group_name_H-M   'P 1'
#
loop_
_entity.id
_entity.type
_entity.pdbx_description
1 polymer ?
#
loop_
_entity_poly.entity_id
_entity_poly.type
_entity_poly.pdbx_seq_one_letter_code
_entity_poly.pdbx_strand_id
1 'polypeptide(L)'
;VDVCCFDKTGTITNGEMTLQATKMLPGASSVDSGKLLDLVLSCCHSLTAVDPLATVLVGDPLEQAMFTAARTATNAAAIYLPGSGPPTFQIFGTQKYSQVARFPFNSELQRMSVAMKHENGPASELLILSKGSPEMMETLLEEVPQDYEETYQDLAGEGLRVIAAAYKRVSNHSEITDRGE
;
A
#
# COMPACT_ATOMS: atom_id res chain seq x y z
N VAL A 1 -5.89 -32.63 32.45
CA VAL A 1 -6.00 -32.18 31.04
C VAL A 1 -4.61 -32.35 30.46
N ASP A 2 -4.45 -33.31 29.55
CA ASP A 2 -3.11 -33.71 29.11
C ASP A 2 -2.71 -33.07 27.78
N VAL A 3 -3.67 -32.49 27.06
CA VAL A 3 -3.48 -31.71 25.83
C VAL A 3 -4.50 -30.59 25.78
N CYS A 4 -4.07 -29.38 25.41
CA CYS A 4 -4.91 -28.24 25.12
C CYS A 4 -4.70 -27.79 23.68
N CYS A 5 -5.79 -27.61 22.93
CA CYS A 5 -5.77 -27.02 21.59
C CYS A 5 -6.44 -25.64 21.68
N PHE A 6 -5.71 -24.60 21.26
CA PHE A 6 -6.24 -23.25 21.19
C PHE A 6 -6.37 -22.83 19.73
N ASP A 7 -7.53 -22.31 19.37
CA ASP A 7 -7.67 -21.55 18.13
C ASP A 7 -6.93 -20.19 18.27
N LYS A 8 -6.47 -19.63 17.16
CA LYS A 8 -5.69 -18.38 17.17
C LYS A 8 -6.59 -17.15 17.05
N THR A 9 -7.43 -17.10 16.02
CA THR A 9 -8.18 -15.90 15.67
C THR A 9 -9.50 -15.87 16.42
N GLY A 10 -9.76 -14.81 17.19
CA GLY A 10 -10.95 -14.71 18.06
C GLY A 10 -10.80 -15.42 19.42
N THR A 11 -9.65 -16.05 19.69
CA THR A 11 -9.33 -16.65 21.00
C THR A 11 -8.04 -16.08 21.59
N ILE A 12 -6.91 -16.17 20.87
CA ILE A 12 -5.61 -15.61 21.30
C ILE A 12 -5.45 -14.17 20.80
N THR A 13 -5.99 -13.86 19.62
CA THR A 13 -5.94 -12.53 19.00
C THR A 13 -7.35 -12.03 18.72
N ASN A 14 -7.57 -10.71 18.75
CA ASN A 14 -8.89 -10.11 18.50
C ASN A 14 -9.32 -10.17 17.02
N GLY A 15 -8.51 -10.77 16.13
CA GLY A 15 -8.76 -10.76 14.68
C GLY A 15 -8.56 -9.41 14.01
N GLU A 16 -8.11 -8.40 14.76
CA GLU A 16 -7.79 -7.07 14.26
C GLU A 16 -6.34 -7.02 13.75
N MET A 17 -6.14 -6.37 12.61
CA MET A 17 -4.83 -6.06 12.06
C MET A 17 -4.49 -4.61 12.38
N THR A 18 -3.25 -4.36 12.80
CA THR A 18 -2.73 -3.01 13.06
C THR A 18 -1.33 -2.87 12.46
N LEU A 19 -1.00 -1.69 11.94
CA LEU A 19 0.35 -1.39 11.49
C LEU A 19 1.23 -1.15 12.73
N GLN A 20 2.18 -2.06 12.97
CA GLN A 20 3.07 -1.98 14.14
C GLN A 20 4.25 -1.04 13.94
N ALA A 21 4.89 -1.11 12.76
CA ALA A 21 6.05 -0.29 12.44
C ALA A 21 6.14 -0.03 10.94
N THR A 22 6.82 1.06 10.60
CA THR A 22 7.34 1.31 9.25
C THR A 22 8.85 1.48 9.36
N LYS A 23 9.60 0.81 8.48
CA LYS A 23 11.06 0.90 8.44
C LYS A 23 11.47 1.38 7.06
N MET A 24 12.04 2.57 7.00
CA MET A 24 12.61 3.13 5.80
C MET A 24 14.09 2.77 5.74
N LEU A 25 14.53 2.18 4.63
CA LEU A 25 15.91 1.74 4.45
C LEU A 25 16.82 2.89 3.96
N PRO A 26 18.14 2.79 4.17
CA PRO A 26 19.11 3.76 3.66
C PRO A 26 18.97 3.94 2.14
N GLY A 27 19.08 5.19 1.65
CA GLY A 27 18.81 5.54 0.25
C GLY A 27 17.37 6.00 -0.01
N ALA A 28 16.43 5.61 0.85
CA ALA A 28 15.08 6.14 0.87
C ALA A 28 14.91 7.30 1.89
N SER A 29 15.99 7.93 2.34
CA SER A 29 16.02 8.83 3.51
C SER A 29 15.58 10.28 3.23
N SER A 30 14.96 10.57 2.09
CA SER A 30 14.45 11.92 1.78
C SER A 30 13.09 12.17 2.44
N VAL A 31 12.79 13.43 2.77
CA VAL A 31 11.46 13.85 3.28
C VAL A 31 10.33 13.44 2.31
N ASP A 32 10.63 13.33 1.02
CA ASP A 32 9.68 12.88 0.01
C ASP A 32 9.37 11.39 0.12
N SER A 33 10.33 10.55 0.53
CA SER A 33 10.14 9.11 0.62
C SER A 33 9.11 8.71 1.69
N GLY A 34 9.07 9.42 2.82
CA GLY A 34 8.04 9.21 3.85
C GLY A 34 6.65 9.54 3.31
N LYS A 35 6.50 10.65 2.58
CA LYS A 35 5.25 11.02 1.90
C LYS A 35 4.86 10.02 0.82
N LEU A 36 5.84 9.37 0.17
CA LEU A 36 5.60 8.37 -0.86
C LEU A 36 5.12 7.04 -0.26
N LEU A 37 5.68 6.62 0.88
CA LEU A 37 5.14 5.47 1.63
C LEU A 37 3.68 5.73 2.02
N ASP A 38 3.41 6.90 2.58
CA ASP A 38 2.06 7.36 2.93
C ASP A 38 1.10 7.32 1.73
N LEU A 39 1.58 7.69 0.52
CA LEU A 39 0.80 7.59 -0.71
C LEU A 39 0.51 6.13 -1.10
N VAL A 40 1.49 5.22 -1.00
CA VAL A 40 1.27 3.79 -1.28
C VAL A 40 0.21 3.23 -0.33
N LEU A 41 0.33 3.49 0.98
CA LEU A 41 -0.62 3.01 1.98
C LEU A 41 -2.02 3.61 1.81
N SER A 42 -2.11 4.85 1.32
CA SER A 42 -3.39 5.57 1.14
C SER A 42 -4.11 5.29 -0.18
N CYS A 43 -3.40 4.89 -1.25
CA CYS A 43 -3.99 4.79 -2.59
C CYS A 43 -3.88 3.38 -3.20
N CYS A 44 -2.88 2.59 -2.83
CA CYS A 44 -2.69 1.24 -3.37
C CYS A 44 -3.52 0.24 -2.57
N HIS A 45 -4.84 0.29 -2.72
CA HIS A 45 -5.75 -0.66 -2.07
C HIS A 45 -7.05 -0.87 -2.86
N SER A 46 -7.84 -1.84 -2.43
CA SER A 46 -9.15 -2.19 -2.99
C SER A 46 -10.33 -1.77 -2.11
N LEU A 47 -10.06 -1.18 -0.94
CA LEU A 47 -11.09 -0.74 0.02
C LEU A 47 -12.17 0.14 -0.61
N THR A 48 -13.40 -0.04 -0.14
CA THR A 48 -14.54 0.82 -0.44
C THR A 48 -14.99 1.52 0.83
N ALA A 49 -15.52 2.74 0.68
CA ALA A 49 -16.16 3.45 1.78
C ALA A 49 -17.68 3.26 1.70
N VAL A 50 -18.33 3.12 2.85
CA VAL A 50 -19.81 3.08 2.93
C VAL A 50 -20.40 4.50 2.92
N ASP A 51 -19.60 5.49 3.31
CA ASP A 51 -20.00 6.89 3.43
C ASP A 51 -18.90 7.82 2.89
N PRO A 52 -19.25 9.06 2.46
CA PRO A 52 -18.28 10.01 1.91
C PRO A 52 -17.17 10.44 2.87
N LEU A 53 -17.34 10.27 4.18
CA LEU A 53 -16.33 10.59 5.20
C LEU A 53 -15.40 9.39 5.48
N ALA A 54 -15.60 8.25 4.79
CA ALA A 54 -14.85 7.02 4.98
C ALA A 54 -14.76 6.59 6.46
N THR A 55 -15.87 6.73 7.19
CA THR A 55 -15.96 6.30 8.60
C THR A 55 -15.98 4.78 8.71
N VAL A 56 -16.61 4.11 7.73
CA VAL A 56 -16.64 2.66 7.62
C VAL A 56 -15.97 2.25 6.32
N LEU A 57 -14.86 1.51 6.45
CA LEU A 57 -14.10 0.92 5.36
C LEU A 57 -14.50 -0.55 5.21
N VAL A 58 -14.69 -1.00 3.97
CA VAL A 58 -15.00 -2.39 3.64
C VAL A 58 -13.91 -2.90 2.70
N GLY A 59 -13.39 -4.10 3.00
CA GLY A 59 -12.32 -4.73 2.24
C GLY A 59 -11.40 -5.55 3.12
N ASP A 60 -10.21 -5.87 2.63
CA ASP A 60 -9.25 -6.72 3.33
C ASP A 60 -8.74 -6.06 4.64
N PRO A 61 -8.70 -6.77 5.79
CA PRO A 61 -8.25 -6.22 7.07
C PRO A 61 -6.83 -5.66 7.08
N LEU A 62 -5.91 -6.24 6.30
CA LEU A 62 -4.54 -5.72 6.16
C LEU A 62 -4.56 -4.36 5.45
N GLU A 63 -5.36 -4.22 4.40
CA GLU A 63 -5.52 -2.94 3.70
C GLU A 63 -6.17 -1.89 4.59
N GLN A 64 -7.19 -2.26 5.37
CA GLN A 64 -7.83 -1.36 6.33
C GLN A 64 -6.83 -0.86 7.38
N ALA A 65 -5.98 -1.75 7.90
CA ALA A 65 -4.94 -1.39 8.87
C ALA A 65 -3.93 -0.38 8.28
N MET A 66 -3.45 -0.65 7.06
CA MET A 66 -2.50 0.22 6.35
C MET A 66 -3.10 1.60 6.04
N PHE A 67 -4.30 1.63 5.47
CA PHE A 67 -4.98 2.89 5.14
C PHE A 67 -5.30 3.70 6.40
N THR A 68 -5.79 3.05 7.47
CA THR A 68 -6.13 3.73 8.72
C THR A 68 -4.89 4.35 9.38
N ALA A 69 -3.75 3.65 9.35
CA ALA A 69 -2.49 4.18 9.86
C ALA A 69 -2.02 5.40 9.05
N ALA A 70 -2.01 5.31 7.71
CA ALA A 70 -1.59 6.40 6.84
C ALA A 70 -2.55 7.60 6.88
N ARG A 71 -3.85 7.37 7.07
CA ARG A 71 -4.88 8.42 7.12
C ARG A 71 -4.58 9.50 8.14
N THR A 72 -4.03 9.14 9.30
CA THR A 72 -3.69 10.10 10.36
C THR A 72 -2.55 11.04 9.94
N ALA A 73 -1.54 10.51 9.24
CA ALA A 73 -0.41 11.31 8.75
C ALA A 73 -0.76 12.16 7.53
N THR A 74 -1.64 11.63 6.68
CA THR A 74 -1.95 12.22 5.36
C THR A 74 -3.21 13.07 5.35
N ASN A 75 -4.08 12.98 6.36
CA ASN A 75 -5.48 13.39 6.25
C ASN A 75 -6.15 12.79 4.99
N ALA A 76 -5.80 11.56 4.62
CA ALA A 76 -6.32 10.91 3.43
C ALA A 76 -7.83 10.69 3.53
N ALA A 77 -8.55 11.19 2.53
CA ALA A 77 -9.95 10.86 2.31
C ALA A 77 -10.04 9.90 1.11
N ALA A 78 -10.56 8.70 1.35
CA ALA A 78 -10.96 7.78 0.29
C ALA A 78 -12.34 8.20 -0.22
N ILE A 79 -12.44 8.60 -1.49
CA ILE A 79 -13.73 8.99 -2.11
C ILE A 79 -14.29 7.83 -2.95
N TYR A 80 -13.75 6.61 -2.80
CA TYR A 80 -14.29 5.48 -3.53
C TYR A 80 -15.60 4.98 -2.91
N LEU A 81 -16.69 5.49 -3.47
CA LEU A 81 -18.04 5.01 -3.25
C LEU A 81 -18.43 4.11 -4.41
N PRO A 82 -18.96 2.90 -4.17
CA PRO A 82 -19.45 2.05 -5.24
C PRO A 82 -20.44 2.82 -6.14
N GLY A 83 -20.16 2.87 -7.45
CA GLY A 83 -20.98 3.57 -8.44
C GLY A 83 -20.61 5.04 -8.72
N SER A 84 -19.58 5.60 -8.08
CA SER A 84 -19.16 7.01 -8.27
C SER A 84 -18.09 7.24 -9.36
N GLY A 85 -17.85 6.25 -10.24
CA GLY A 85 -16.78 6.31 -11.24
C GLY A 85 -15.42 5.85 -10.70
N PRO A 86 -14.30 6.21 -11.35
CA PRO A 86 -12.97 5.77 -10.95
C PRO A 86 -12.60 6.30 -9.55
N PRO A 87 -11.92 5.49 -8.70
CA PRO A 87 -11.50 5.92 -7.38
C PRO A 87 -10.66 7.18 -7.41
N THR A 88 -10.98 8.12 -6.52
CA THR A 88 -10.23 9.37 -6.34
C THR A 88 -9.87 9.52 -4.87
N PHE A 89 -8.66 10.00 -4.61
CA PHE A 89 -8.10 10.13 -3.27
C PHE A 89 -7.62 11.57 -3.07
N GLN A 90 -8.00 12.16 -1.95
CA GLN A 90 -7.47 13.45 -1.52
C GLN A 90 -6.49 13.20 -0.38
N ILE A 91 -5.22 13.51 -0.62
CA ILE A 91 -4.09 13.24 0.26
C ILE A 91 -3.41 14.56 0.62
N PHE A 92 -2.88 14.68 1.83
CA PHE A 92 -2.24 15.88 2.37
C PHE A 92 -3.14 17.13 2.29
N GLY A 93 -4.45 16.94 2.43
CA GLY A 93 -5.49 17.98 2.38
C GLY A 93 -5.69 18.68 1.04
N THR A 94 -4.73 18.63 0.11
CA THR A 94 -4.74 19.44 -1.12
C THR A 94 -4.43 18.65 -2.38
N GLN A 95 -3.74 17.51 -2.28
CA GLN A 95 -3.28 16.74 -3.43
C GLN A 95 -4.36 15.75 -3.84
N LYS A 96 -4.78 15.77 -5.10
CA LYS A 96 -5.83 14.91 -5.63
C LYS A 96 -5.25 13.90 -6.60
N TYR A 97 -5.48 12.62 -6.35
CA TYR A 97 -5.02 11.51 -7.18
C TYR A 97 -6.21 10.73 -7.71
N SER A 98 -6.29 10.54 -9.03
CA SER A 98 -7.28 9.64 -9.64
C SER A 98 -6.63 8.32 -10.02
N GLN A 99 -7.32 7.22 -9.75
CA GLN A 99 -6.87 5.90 -10.15
C GLN A 99 -7.16 5.69 -11.64
N VAL A 100 -6.10 5.51 -12.41
CA VAL A 100 -6.15 5.24 -13.86
C VAL A 100 -6.27 3.74 -14.11
N ALA A 101 -5.50 2.93 -13.38
CA ALA A 101 -5.54 1.48 -13.47
C ALA A 101 -5.27 0.85 -12.11
N ARG A 102 -5.82 -0.35 -11.91
CA ARG A 102 -5.61 -1.18 -10.72
C ARG A 102 -5.24 -2.58 -11.15
N PHE A 103 -4.13 -3.06 -10.62
CA PHE A 103 -3.67 -4.44 -10.72
C PHE A 103 -3.86 -5.05 -9.33
N PRO A 104 -5.00 -5.74 -9.08
CA PRO A 104 -5.29 -6.30 -7.77
C PRO A 104 -4.22 -7.31 -7.36
N PHE A 105 -4.18 -7.65 -6.08
CA PHE A 105 -3.22 -8.64 -5.58
C PHE A 105 -3.37 -9.97 -6.35
N ASN A 106 -2.29 -10.41 -6.97
CA ASN A 106 -2.19 -11.72 -7.61
C ASN A 106 -1.21 -12.57 -6.80
N SER A 107 -1.62 -13.77 -6.38
CA SER A 107 -0.79 -14.66 -5.57
C SER A 107 0.44 -15.20 -6.30
N GLU A 108 0.39 -15.32 -7.63
CA GLU A 108 1.55 -15.71 -8.46
C GLU A 108 2.58 -14.57 -8.52
N LEU A 109 2.11 -13.33 -8.68
CA LEU A 109 2.97 -12.14 -8.70
C LEU A 109 3.35 -11.62 -7.31
N GLN A 110 2.66 -12.09 -6.27
CA GLN A 110 2.74 -11.68 -4.85
C GLN A 110 2.73 -10.17 -4.62
N ARG A 111 2.03 -9.41 -5.47
CA ARG A 111 1.95 -7.95 -5.37
C ARG A 111 0.62 -7.40 -5.87
N MET A 112 0.30 -6.20 -5.41
CA MET A 112 -0.73 -5.31 -5.94
C MET A 112 -0.05 -4.04 -6.44
N SER A 113 -0.57 -3.47 -7.53
CA SER A 113 -0.13 -2.17 -8.02
C SER A 113 -1.29 -1.29 -8.47
N VAL A 114 -1.14 0.02 -8.38
CA VAL A 114 -2.09 1.00 -8.92
C VAL A 114 -1.34 2.05 -9.73
N ALA A 115 -1.94 2.47 -10.84
CA ALA A 115 -1.48 3.63 -11.59
C ALA A 115 -2.34 4.84 -11.22
N MET A 116 -1.71 5.87 -10.68
CA MET A 116 -2.36 7.09 -10.21
C MET A 116 -1.97 8.27 -11.08
N LYS A 117 -2.94 9.11 -11.42
CA LYS A 117 -2.68 10.42 -12.03
C LYS A 117 -2.78 11.49 -10.95
N HIS A 118 -1.76 12.35 -10.86
CA HIS A 118 -1.81 13.51 -9.99
C HIS A 118 -2.60 14.64 -10.68
N GLU A 119 -3.84 14.90 -10.24
CA GLU A 119 -4.73 15.87 -10.88
C GLU A 119 -4.23 17.31 -10.79
N ASN A 120 -3.45 17.63 -9.75
CA ASN A 120 -2.86 18.96 -9.56
C ASN A 120 -1.40 19.02 -10.07
N GLY A 121 -0.88 17.93 -10.64
CA GLY A 121 0.49 17.79 -11.12
C GLY A 121 0.62 17.92 -12.63
N PRO A 122 1.81 17.60 -13.18
CA PRO A 122 2.03 17.55 -14.62
C PRO A 122 1.07 16.54 -15.29
N ALA A 123 0.36 16.97 -16.32
CA ALA A 123 -0.71 16.19 -16.94
C ALA A 123 -0.27 14.84 -17.55
N SER A 124 1.02 14.69 -17.90
CA SER A 124 1.59 13.50 -18.52
C SER A 124 2.27 12.54 -17.54
N GLU A 125 2.27 12.85 -16.24
CA GLU A 125 2.96 12.02 -15.25
C GLU A 125 2.00 11.05 -14.57
N LEU A 126 2.36 9.77 -14.60
CA LEU A 126 1.70 8.72 -13.85
C LEU A 126 2.61 8.25 -12.72
N LEU A 127 2.00 8.05 -11.55
CA LEU A 127 2.65 7.50 -10.39
C LEU A 127 2.17 6.06 -10.20
N ILE A 128 3.08 5.11 -10.40
CA ILE A 128 2.84 3.71 -10.11
C ILE A 128 3.17 3.47 -8.65
N LEU A 129 2.21 2.95 -7.89
CA LEU A 129 2.37 2.58 -6.49
C LEU A 129 2.22 1.07 -6.40
N SER A 130 3.11 0.40 -5.67
CA SER A 130 3.10 -1.06 -5.56
C SER A 130 3.39 -1.50 -4.14
N LYS A 131 2.73 -2.59 -3.72
CA LYS A 131 2.98 -3.26 -2.44
C LYS A 131 2.89 -4.77 -2.61
N GLY A 132 3.75 -5.52 -1.93
CA GLY A 132 3.83 -6.97 -2.09
C GLY A 132 4.72 -7.64 -1.06
N SER A 133 4.98 -8.94 -1.26
CA SER A 133 5.98 -9.66 -0.46
C SER A 133 7.36 -9.02 -0.64
N PRO A 134 8.18 -8.94 0.43
CA PRO A 134 9.51 -8.36 0.33
C PRO A 134 10.36 -9.00 -0.77
N GLU A 135 10.29 -10.31 -0.93
CA GLU A 135 11.07 -11.10 -1.89
C GLU A 135 10.66 -10.74 -3.32
N MET A 136 9.36 -10.65 -3.63
CA MET A 136 8.94 -10.26 -4.98
C MET A 136 9.25 -8.80 -5.26
N MET A 137 9.08 -7.92 -4.29
CA MET A 137 9.35 -6.50 -4.47
C MET A 137 10.84 -6.26 -4.74
N GLU A 138 11.74 -7.02 -4.10
CA GLU A 138 13.18 -6.98 -4.34
C GLU A 138 13.54 -7.15 -5.81
N THR A 139 12.89 -8.10 -6.50
CA THR A 139 13.12 -8.37 -7.94
C THR A 139 12.72 -7.21 -8.86
N LEU A 140 11.94 -6.24 -8.36
CA LEU A 140 11.41 -5.12 -9.13
C LEU A 140 12.12 -3.80 -8.85
N LEU A 141 12.90 -3.72 -7.77
CA LEU A 141 13.66 -2.53 -7.42
C LEU A 141 14.81 -2.35 -8.41
N GLU A 142 15.01 -1.12 -8.85
CA GLU A 142 16.17 -0.76 -9.69
C GLU A 142 17.47 -0.83 -8.87
N GLU A 143 17.40 -0.33 -7.64
CA GLU A 143 18.46 -0.44 -6.65
C GLU A 143 17.88 -1.02 -5.36
N VAL A 144 18.36 -2.20 -4.95
CA VAL A 144 17.98 -2.82 -3.68
C VAL A 144 18.75 -2.13 -2.56
N PRO A 145 18.08 -1.57 -1.54
CA PRO A 145 18.75 -0.91 -0.43
C PRO A 145 19.65 -1.87 0.36
N GLN A 146 20.68 -1.32 1.00
CA GLN A 146 21.48 -2.08 1.95
C GLN A 146 20.58 -2.58 3.11
N ASP A 147 20.85 -3.79 3.58
CA ASP A 147 20.14 -4.46 4.68
C ASP A 147 18.64 -4.74 4.41
N TYR A 148 18.22 -4.74 3.15
CA TYR A 148 16.82 -5.03 2.77
C TYR A 148 16.37 -6.40 3.25
N GLU A 149 17.14 -7.45 2.93
CA GLU A 149 16.83 -8.83 3.29
C GLU A 149 16.84 -9.04 4.80
N GLU A 150 17.95 -8.68 5.46
CA GLU A 150 18.09 -8.76 6.91
C GLU A 150 16.93 -8.06 7.63
N THR A 151 16.56 -6.85 7.18
CA THR A 151 15.48 -6.08 7.80
C THR A 151 14.13 -6.79 7.73
N TYR A 152 13.73 -7.32 6.56
CA TYR A 152 12.42 -7.96 6.49
C TYR A 152 12.43 -9.32 7.21
N GLN A 153 13.56 -10.03 7.25
CA GLN A 153 13.71 -11.29 7.99
C GLN A 153 13.61 -11.07 9.50
N ASP A 154 14.24 -10.02 10.04
CA ASP A 154 14.15 -9.66 11.46
C ASP A 154 12.70 -9.37 11.86
N LEU A 155 12.01 -8.52 11.10
CA LEU A 155 10.61 -8.18 11.35
C LEU A 155 9.70 -9.42 11.24
N ALA A 156 9.95 -10.30 10.28
CA ALA A 156 9.22 -11.56 10.15
C ALA A 156 9.51 -12.51 11.34
N GLY A 157 10.75 -12.52 11.85
CA GLY A 157 11.17 -13.26 13.03
C GLY A 157 10.46 -12.82 14.32
N GLU A 158 10.06 -11.55 14.40
CA GLU A 158 9.20 -11.01 15.46
C GLU A 158 7.72 -11.42 15.31
N GLY A 159 7.38 -12.19 14.26
CA GLY A 159 6.01 -12.64 13.97
C GLY A 159 5.16 -11.58 13.27
N LEU A 160 5.76 -10.50 12.76
CA LEU A 160 5.06 -9.47 12.01
C LEU A 160 4.81 -9.94 10.57
N ARG A 161 3.67 -9.53 10.01
CA ARG A 161 3.46 -9.62 8.56
C ARG A 161 4.19 -8.46 7.90
N VAL A 162 5.24 -8.75 7.14
CA VAL A 162 6.04 -7.74 6.44
C VAL A 162 5.52 -7.54 5.03
N ILE A 163 5.34 -6.28 4.64
CA ILE A 163 4.90 -5.88 3.29
C ILE A 163 5.88 -4.80 2.81
N ALA A 164 6.50 -5.04 1.67
CA ALA A 164 7.34 -4.05 1.03
C ALA A 164 6.49 -3.13 0.14
N ALA A 165 6.83 -1.84 0.14
CA ALA A 165 6.17 -0.81 -0.63
C ALA A 165 7.18 -0.11 -1.53
N ALA A 166 6.77 0.18 -2.77
CA ALA A 166 7.59 0.90 -3.73
C ALA A 166 6.74 1.80 -4.62
N TYR A 167 7.40 2.73 -5.32
CA TYR A 167 6.76 3.59 -6.30
C TYR A 167 7.67 3.79 -7.51
N LYS A 168 7.08 4.15 -8.65
CA LYS A 168 7.78 4.58 -9.87
C LYS A 168 7.03 5.75 -10.50
N ARG A 169 7.75 6.81 -10.87
CA ARG A 169 7.21 7.90 -11.69
C ARG A 169 7.41 7.58 -13.17
N VAL A 170 6.37 7.76 -13.97
CA VAL A 170 6.37 7.45 -15.41
C VAL A 170 5.91 8.69 -16.16
N SER A 171 6.81 9.29 -16.93
CA SER A 171 6.55 10.53 -17.68
C SER A 171 6.18 10.27 -19.16
N ASN A 172 6.41 9.05 -19.66
CA ASN A 172 6.12 8.63 -21.03
C ASN A 172 5.19 7.40 -21.04
N HIS A 173 4.01 7.54 -21.65
CA HIS A 173 2.98 6.49 -21.73
C HIS A 173 3.43 5.20 -22.45
N SER A 174 4.59 5.18 -23.10
CA SER A 174 5.16 4.01 -23.77
C SER A 174 5.75 2.95 -22.83
N GLU A 175 5.98 3.26 -21.54
CA GLU A 175 6.59 2.33 -20.58
C GLU A 175 5.58 1.42 -19.84
N ILE A 176 4.28 1.61 -20.07
CA ILE A 176 3.23 0.93 -19.29
C ILE A 176 2.92 -0.47 -19.87
N THR A 177 3.46 -0.82 -21.04
CA THR A 177 3.03 -2.01 -21.80
C THR A 177 3.91 -3.25 -21.71
N ASP A 178 4.98 -3.32 -20.91
CA ASP A 178 5.97 -4.41 -21.08
C ASP A 178 6.34 -5.24 -19.84
N ARG A 179 5.62 -5.10 -18.72
CA ARG A 179 5.85 -5.94 -17.52
C ARG A 179 4.56 -6.45 -16.88
N GLY A 180 3.56 -6.69 -17.73
CA GLY A 180 2.25 -7.23 -17.37
C GLY A 180 2.16 -8.77 -17.39
N GLU A 181 3.30 -9.45 -17.56
CA GLU A 181 3.43 -10.90 -17.36
C GLU A 181 4.17 -11.19 -16.05
#